data_AF-A0A258ZNK6-F1
#
_entry.id   AF-A0A258ZNK6-F1
#
_cell.length_a   1.000
_cell.length_b   1.000
_cell.length_c   1.000
_cell.angle_alpha   90.00
_cell.angle_beta   90.00
_cell.angle_gamma   90.00
#
_symmetry.space_group_name_H-M   'P 1'
#
loop_
_entity.id
_entity.type
_entity.pdbx_description
1 polymer ?
#
loop_
_entity_poly.entity_id
_entity_poly.type
_entity_poly.pdbx_seq_one_letter_code
_entity_poly.pdbx_strand_id
1 'polypeptide(L)' 'MDRSQKLLHGIDKSMRVLEIGPLFRPVCSREDGWNVYSIDHASEQDLREKYRDHVDVDVSRIERV' A
#
# COMPACT_ATOMS: atom_id res chain seq x y z
N MET A 1 -16.65 -7.20 11.37
CA MET A 1 -15.37 -6.52 11.08
C MET A 1 -14.64 -7.28 9.99
N ASP A 2 -14.37 -6.63 8.86
CA ASP A 2 -13.48 -7.14 7.82
C ASP A 2 -12.00 -7.09 8.27
N ARG A 3 -11.09 -7.61 7.44
CA ARG A 3 -9.65 -7.67 7.75
C ARG A 3 -9.07 -6.28 8.00
N SER A 4 -9.40 -5.30 7.18
CA SER A 4 -8.88 -3.93 7.31
C SER A 4 -9.41 -3.27 8.57
N GLN A 5 -10.69 -3.43 8.89
CA GLN A 5 -11.29 -2.93 10.14
C GLN A 5 -10.60 -3.49 11.40
N LYS A 6 -10.15 -4.74 11.36
CA LYS A 6 -9.38 -5.34 12.47
C LYS A 6 -7.97 -4.76 12.58
N LEU A 7 -7.28 -4.60 11.45
CA LEU A 7 -5.92 -4.03 11.42
C LEU A 7 -5.90 -2.56 11.82
N LEU A 8 -6.96 -1.84 11.48
CA LEU A 8 -7.10 -0.40 11.69
C LEU A 8 -7.76 -0.04 13.03
N HIS A 9 -7.98 -1.01 13.91
CA HIS A 9 -8.63 -0.74 15.19
C HIS A 9 -7.75 0.15 16.09
N GLY A 10 -8.29 1.29 16.52
CA GLY A 10 -7.59 2.23 17.39
C GLY A 10 -6.59 3.16 16.69
N ILE A 11 -6.52 3.12 15.36
CA ILE A 11 -5.73 4.04 14.54
C ILE A 11 -6.64 4.84 13.60
N ASP A 12 -6.27 6.09 13.37
CA ASP A 12 -7.00 7.01 12.51
C ASP A 12 -6.07 7.75 11.54
N LYS A 13 -6.66 8.41 10.53
CA LYS A 13 -5.93 9.02 9.41
C LYS A 13 -5.02 10.19 9.82
N SER A 14 -5.17 10.76 11.01
CA SER A 14 -4.29 11.81 11.53
C SER A 14 -2.93 11.26 11.98
N MET A 15 -2.86 9.96 12.31
CA MET A 15 -1.64 9.31 12.74
C MET A 15 -0.68 9.11 11.58
N ARG A 16 0.63 9.18 11.86
CA ARG A 16 1.67 8.83 10.88
C ARG A 16 1.79 7.31 10.79
N VAL A 17 1.67 6.77 9.57
CA VAL A 17 1.77 5.34 9.28
C VAL A 17 3.02 5.06 8.46
N LEU A 18 3.69 3.96 8.76
CA LEU A 18 4.72 3.37 7.89
C LEU A 18 4.19 2.04 7.37
N GLU A 19 4.05 1.92 6.06
CA GLU A 19 3.76 0.64 5.40
C GLU A 19 5.01 0.08 4.74
N ILE A 20 5.26 -1.21 4.98
CA ILE A 20 6.41 -1.92 4.42
C ILE A 20 5.90 -2.99 3.47
N GLY A 21 6.36 -2.97 2.23
CA GLY A 21 5.95 -3.91 1.20
C GLY A 21 4.44 -3.88 0.85
N PRO A 22 3.79 -2.72 0.70
CA PRO A 22 2.34 -2.65 0.44
C PRO A 22 1.93 -3.21 -0.93
N LEU A 23 2.89 -3.28 -1.86
CA LEU A 23 2.69 -3.75 -3.23
C LEU A 23 1.47 -3.09 -3.89
N PHE A 24 0.46 -3.85 -4.32
CA PHE A 24 -0.75 -3.35 -5.00
C PHE A 24 -2.00 -3.32 -4.10
N ARG A 25 -1.86 -3.66 -2.81
CA ARG A 25 -2.97 -3.71 -1.82
C ARG A 25 -2.54 -3.11 -0.48
N PRO A 26 -2.21 -1.80 -0.44
CA PRO A 26 -1.99 -1.10 0.82
C PRO A 26 -3.21 -1.21 1.74
N VAL A 27 -2.98 -1.22 3.05
CA VAL A 27 -4.06 -1.17 4.07
C VAL A 27 -4.42 0.29 4.39
N CYS A 28 -3.43 1.18 4.31
CA CYS A 28 -3.47 2.61 4.60
C CYS A 28 -3.03 3.41 3.37
N SER A 29 -3.76 3.33 2.25
CA SER A 29 -3.36 3.99 0.99
C SER A 29 -3.41 5.52 1.08
N ARG A 30 -2.58 6.21 0.28
CA ARG A 30 -2.67 7.68 0.17
C ARG A 30 -3.96 8.13 -0.49
N GLU A 31 -4.46 7.36 -1.45
CA GLU A 31 -5.75 7.63 -2.11
C GLU A 31 -6.91 7.63 -1.11
N ASP A 32 -6.85 6.77 -0.09
CA ASP A 32 -7.82 6.73 1.00
C ASP A 32 -7.60 7.85 2.03
N GLY A 33 -6.61 8.73 1.85
CA GLY A 33 -6.34 9.90 2.69
C GLY A 33 -5.53 9.59 3.95
N TRP A 34 -4.78 8.50 3.97
CA TRP A 34 -3.87 8.20 5.08
C TRP A 34 -2.59 9.04 5.02
N ASN A 35 -2.11 9.46 6.19
CA ASN A 35 -0.79 10.05 6.36
C ASN A 35 0.29 8.94 6.41
N VAL A 36 0.54 8.31 5.26
CA VAL A 36 1.38 7.11 5.13
C VAL A 36 2.70 7.41 4.41
N TYR A 37 3.76 6.77 4.91
CA TYR A 37 5.02 6.60 4.19
C TYR A 37 5.17 5.12 3.81
N SER A 38 5.34 4.85 2.53
CA SER A 38 5.46 3.48 2.00
C SER A 38 6.92 3.21 1.69
N ILE A 39 7.41 2.03 2.08
CA ILE A 39 8.78 1.56 1.79
C ILE A 39 8.68 0.18 1.17
N ASP A 40 9.52 -0.08 0.18
CA ASP A 40 9.66 -1.39 -0.44
C ASP A 40 11.14 -1.69 -0.72
N HIS A 41 11.45 -2.94 -1.03
CA HIS A 41 12.80 -3.38 -1.38
C HIS A 41 13.26 -2.91 -2.77
N ALA A 42 12.32 -2.51 -3.64
CA ALA A 42 12.57 -2.08 -5.00
C ALA A 42 11.84 -0.77 -5.28
N SER A 43 12.26 -0.06 -6.34
CA SER A 43 11.59 1.18 -6.74
C SER A 43 10.17 0.90 -7.25
N GLU A 44 9.31 1.92 -7.24
CA GLU A 44 7.97 1.84 -7.82
C GLU A 44 8.00 1.32 -9.27
N GLN A 45 8.94 1.82 -10.08
CA GLN A 45 9.10 1.40 -11.47
C GLN A 45 9.48 -0.08 -11.58
N ASP A 46 10.45 -0.54 -10.79
CA ASP A 46 10.89 -1.94 -10.81
C ASP A 46 9.79 -2.89 -10.36
N LEU A 47 8.97 -2.48 -9.37
CA LEU A 47 7.81 -3.25 -8.93
C LEU A 47 6.75 -3.31 -10.03
N ARG A 48 6.41 -2.19 -10.67
CA ARG A 48 5.47 -2.16 -11.81
C ARG A 48 5.92 -3.07 -12.95
N GLU A 49 7.21 -3.05 -13.29
CA GLU A 49 7.77 -3.92 -14.33
C GLU A 49 7.73 -5.40 -13.92
N LYS A 50 8.18 -5.71 -12.69
CA LYS A 50 8.20 -7.08 -12.14
C LYS A 50 6.83 -7.77 -12.18
N TYR A 51 5.75 -7.00 -11.98
CA TYR A 51 4.40 -7.54 -11.92
C TYR A 51 3.53 -7.20 -13.13
N ARG A 52 4.09 -6.64 -14.22
CA ARG A 52 3.32 -6.13 -15.37
C ARG A 52 2.36 -7.17 -15.98
N ASP A 53 2.77 -8.44 -15.99
CA ASP A 53 2.04 -9.54 -16.63
C ASP A 53 1.35 -10.46 -15.60
N HIS A 54 1.37 -10.09 -14.32
CA HIS A 54 0.80 -10.92 -13.26
C HIS A 54 -0.70 -10.66 -13.13
N VAL A 55 -1.54 -11.64 -13.47
CA VAL A 55 -3.01 -11.51 -13.56
C VAL A 55 -3.68 -10.95 -12.31
N ASP A 56 -3.15 -11.28 -11.13
CA ASP A 56 -3.71 -10.86 -9.85
C ASP A 56 -3.18 -9.51 -9.34
N VAL A 57 -2.27 -8.85 -10.07
CA VAL A 57 -1.62 -7.60 -9.64
C VAL A 57 -2.08 -6.44 -10.51
N ASP A 58 -2.77 -5.50 -9.91
CA ASP A 58 -3.03 -4.22 -10.53
C ASP A 58 -1.85 -3.26 -10.28
N VAL A 59 -0.94 -3.20 -11.26
CA VAL A 59 0.26 -2.34 -11.18
C VAL A 59 -0.06 -0.84 -11.11
N SER A 60 -1.28 -0.42 -11.46
CA SER A 60 -1.70 0.97 -11.30
C SER A 60 -1.85 1.38 -9.84
N ARG A 61 -2.07 0.40 -8.96
CA ARG A 61 -2.28 0.58 -7.51
C ARG A 61 -1.00 0.46 -6.68
N ILE A 62 0.16 0.32 -7.32
CA ILE A 62 1.44 0.34 -6.62
C ILE A 62 1.70 1.76 -6.12
N GLU A 63 1.77 1.91 -4.80
CA GLU A 63 2.07 3.17 -4.14
C GLU A 63 3.49 3.64 -4.46
N ARG A 64 3.70 4.97 -4.45
CA ARG A 64 5.05 5.53 -4.47
C ARG A 64 5.84 5.07 -3.24
N VAL A 65 7.03 4.51 -3.44
CA VAL A 65 7.93 3.97 -2.39
C VAL A 65 9.32 4.59 -2.45
#